data_AF-A0A7J4K3U3-F1
#
_entry.id   AF-A0A7J4K3U3-F1
#
_cell.length_a   1.000
_cell.length_b   1.000
_cell.length_c   1.000
_cell.angle_alpha   90.00
_cell.angle_beta   90.00
_cell.angle_gamma   90.00
#
_symmetry.space_group_name_H-M   'P 1'
#
loop_
_entity.id
_entity.type
_entity.pdbx_description
1 polymer ?
#
loop_
_entity_poly.entity_id
_entity_poly.type
_entity_poly.pdbx_seq_one_letter_code
_entity_poly.pdbx_strand_id
1 'polypeptide(L)'
;MTVQKTKKLKRIGLLGMAQTPKHSVFRLEKKRHTVDAIRAFLQTIGFASWDSARLYSPLGGGDMGRPERKYTSTAYDDKYFSIPKGQYTVDVFFGKRTVVLSIYTVDDDREALKTKLLEFCDLKEAEKQ
;
A
#
# COMPACT_ATOMS: atom_id res chain seq x y z
N MET A 1 9.39 -26.34 18.36
CA MET A 1 9.43 -25.45 17.18
C MET A 1 8.22 -24.52 17.24
N THR A 2 8.45 -23.24 17.56
CA THR A 2 7.38 -22.26 17.75
C THR A 2 6.88 -21.80 16.39
N VAL A 3 5.70 -22.28 15.98
CA VAL A 3 5.01 -21.81 14.77
C VAL A 3 4.70 -20.33 14.97
N GLN A 4 5.48 -19.46 14.32
CA GLN A 4 5.17 -18.04 14.24
C GLN A 4 3.82 -17.92 13.53
N LYS A 5 2.77 -17.60 14.29
CA LYS A 5 1.47 -17.20 13.75
C LYS A 5 1.71 -15.96 12.90
N THR A 6 1.87 -16.13 11.59
CA THR A 6 1.76 -15.04 10.63
C THR A 6 0.37 -14.44 10.82
N LYS A 7 0.30 -13.29 11.50
CA LYS A 7 -0.92 -12.49 11.58
C LYS A 7 -1.36 -12.26 10.14
N LYS A 8 -2.44 -12.91 9.70
CA LYS A 8 -3.13 -12.59 8.45
C LYS A 8 -3.41 -11.09 8.48
N LEU A 9 -2.66 -10.31 7.69
CA LEU A 9 -2.91 -8.88 7.50
C LEU A 9 -4.38 -8.72 7.12
N LYS A 10 -5.09 -7.89 7.87
CA LYS A 10 -6.53 -7.70 7.67
C LYS A 10 -6.78 -7.02 6.32
N ARG A 11 -7.60 -7.69 5.49
CA ARG A 11 -8.07 -7.34 4.15
C ARG A 11 -8.39 -5.84 3.97
N ILE A 12 -7.86 -5.23 2.91
CA ILE A 12 -8.26 -3.89 2.44
C ILE A 12 -9.21 -4.06 1.25
N GLY A 13 -10.33 -3.34 1.26
CA GLY A 13 -11.24 -3.32 0.12
C GLY A 13 -10.68 -2.46 -1.01
N LEU A 14 -10.64 -2.99 -2.24
CA LEU A 14 -10.40 -2.22 -3.44
C LEU A 14 -11.72 -1.56 -3.88
N LEU A 15 -11.70 -0.24 -4.07
CA LEU A 15 -12.85 0.57 -4.49
C LEU A 15 -12.79 0.92 -5.98
N GLY A 16 -11.63 0.83 -6.61
CA GLY A 16 -11.45 1.11 -8.03
C GLY A 16 -9.99 1.04 -8.45
N MET A 17 -9.77 0.86 -9.74
CA MET A 17 -8.45 0.78 -10.35
C MET A 17 -8.46 1.46 -11.71
N ALA A 18 -7.38 2.15 -12.05
CA ALA A 18 -7.10 2.67 -13.39
C ALA A 18 -5.66 2.35 -13.74
N GLN A 19 -5.39 1.88 -14.96
CA GLN A 19 -4.04 1.51 -15.39
C GLN A 19 -3.75 2.06 -16.78
N THR A 20 -2.54 2.58 -16.94
CA THR A 20 -1.88 2.87 -18.21
C THR A 20 -0.52 2.17 -18.21
N PRO A 21 0.19 2.08 -19.35
CA PRO A 21 1.43 1.29 -19.44
C PRO A 21 2.49 1.62 -18.38
N LYS A 22 2.54 2.86 -17.88
CA LYS A 22 3.55 3.30 -16.91
C LYS A 22 2.98 3.82 -15.59
N HIS A 23 1.68 3.66 -15.39
CA HIS A 23 1.00 4.25 -14.24
C HIS A 23 -0.22 3.42 -13.86
N SER A 24 -0.20 2.89 -12.63
CA SER A 24 -1.33 2.17 -12.05
C SER A 24 -1.83 2.91 -10.82
N VAL A 25 -3.12 3.23 -10.80
CA VAL A 25 -3.81 3.93 -9.71
C VAL A 25 -4.82 2.99 -9.08
N PHE A 26 -4.76 2.89 -7.76
CA PHE A 26 -5.64 2.03 -6.98
C PHE A 26 -6.31 2.84 -5.89
N ARG A 27 -7.64 2.76 -5.83
CA ARG A 27 -8.43 3.39 -4.79
C ARG A 27 -8.81 2.33 -3.78
N LEU A 28 -8.39 2.52 -2.54
CA LEU A 28 -8.54 1.58 -1.44
C LEU A 28 -9.46 2.14 -0.36
N GLU A 29 -10.20 1.25 0.29
CA GLU A 29 -10.96 1.58 1.49
C GLU A 29 -10.00 1.85 2.65
N LYS A 30 -10.20 3.00 3.31
CA LYS A 30 -9.37 3.41 4.44
C LYS A 30 -9.79 2.65 5.70
N LYS A 31 -8.90 1.80 6.23
CA LYS A 31 -9.10 0.98 7.43
C LYS A 31 -7.98 1.19 8.44
N ARG A 32 -8.19 0.66 9.64
CA ARG A 32 -7.24 0.72 10.77
C ARG A 32 -5.82 0.24 10.45
N HIS A 33 -5.67 -0.66 9.48
CA HIS A 33 -4.39 -1.29 9.15
C HIS A 33 -3.88 -0.89 7.75
N THR A 34 -4.44 0.16 7.14
CA THR A 34 -4.11 0.52 5.75
C THR A 34 -2.64 0.86 5.56
N VAL A 35 -2.01 1.54 6.52
CA VAL A 35 -0.57 1.87 6.45
C VAL A 35 0.30 0.61 6.47
N ASP A 36 0.05 -0.31 7.42
CA ASP A 36 0.82 -1.55 7.56
C ASP A 36 0.72 -2.41 6.28
N ALA A 37 -0.47 -2.47 5.71
CA ALA A 37 -0.74 -3.21 4.51
C ALA A 37 -0.10 -2.54 3.27
N ILE A 38 -0.21 -1.23 3.08
CA ILE A 38 0.51 -0.54 1.99
C ILE A 38 2.01 -0.80 2.09
N ARG A 39 2.58 -0.75 3.30
CA ARG A 39 3.99 -1.07 3.50
C ARG A 39 4.31 -2.52 3.14
N ALA A 40 3.48 -3.48 3.54
CA ALA A 40 3.67 -4.88 3.15
C ALA A 40 3.66 -5.05 1.63
N PHE A 41 2.73 -4.38 0.94
CA PHE A 41 2.68 -4.36 -0.53
C PHE A 41 3.93 -3.71 -1.14
N LEU A 42 4.39 -2.58 -0.61
CA LEU A 42 5.64 -1.94 -1.07
C LEU A 42 6.83 -2.90 -0.96
N GLN A 43 6.88 -3.71 0.11
CA GLN A 43 7.92 -4.73 0.26
C GLN A 43 7.85 -5.85 -0.79
N THR A 44 6.65 -6.26 -1.23
CA THR A 44 6.51 -7.29 -2.29
C THR A 44 6.94 -6.79 -3.68
N ILE A 45 6.93 -5.48 -3.89
CA ILE A 45 7.43 -4.85 -5.12
C ILE A 45 8.87 -4.32 -4.98
N GLY A 46 9.58 -4.64 -3.89
CA GLY A 46 11.02 -4.44 -3.75
C GLY A 46 11.46 -3.23 -2.91
N PHE A 47 10.54 -2.53 -2.23
CA PHE A 47 10.90 -1.47 -1.31
C PHE A 47 11.37 -2.05 0.03
N ALA A 48 12.42 -1.48 0.59
CA ALA A 48 12.85 -1.84 1.93
C ALA A 48 11.90 -1.24 2.99
N SER A 49 11.97 -1.78 4.21
CA SER A 49 11.18 -1.27 5.35
C SER A 49 11.40 0.22 5.62
N TRP A 50 12.62 0.73 5.41
CA TRP A 50 12.97 2.13 5.63
C TRP A 50 12.45 3.05 4.53
N ASP A 51 12.30 2.58 3.28
CA ASP A 51 11.82 3.40 2.16
C ASP A 51 10.38 3.93 2.41
N SER A 52 9.57 3.11 3.10
CA SER A 52 8.19 3.41 3.48
C SER A 52 8.01 3.90 4.92
N ALA A 53 9.09 4.09 5.68
CA ALA A 53 9.03 4.49 7.09
C ALA A 53 8.30 5.83 7.31
N ARG A 54 8.40 6.74 6.35
CA ARG A 54 7.68 8.03 6.36
C ARG A 54 6.15 7.89 6.44
N LEU A 55 5.59 6.77 5.99
CA LEU A 55 4.14 6.52 6.09
C LEU A 55 3.69 6.41 7.55
N TYR A 56 4.60 6.06 8.48
CA TYR A 56 4.29 6.10 9.91
C TYR A 56 4.40 7.50 10.49
N SER A 57 5.10 8.43 9.83
CA SER A 57 5.36 9.74 10.40
C SER A 57 4.94 10.86 9.44
N PRO A 58 3.63 11.17 9.37
CA PRO A 58 3.13 12.31 8.62
C PRO A 58 3.72 13.65 9.09
N LEU A 59 4.40 13.68 10.25
CA LEU A 59 5.00 14.86 10.86
C LEU A 59 6.55 14.79 10.97
N GLY A 60 7.21 13.86 10.28
CA GLY A 60 8.67 13.88 10.09
C GLY A 60 9.54 13.24 11.20
N GLY A 61 8.95 12.67 12.26
CA GLY A 61 9.71 11.90 13.25
C GLY A 61 9.93 10.45 12.80
N GLY A 62 11.14 10.08 12.40
CA GLY A 62 11.49 8.70 12.07
C GLY A 62 11.28 7.75 13.25
N ASP A 63 10.09 7.17 13.37
CA ASP A 63 9.78 6.23 14.45
C ASP A 63 10.18 4.81 14.01
N MET A 64 11.49 4.57 14.00
CA MET A 64 12.08 3.25 13.89
C MET A 64 11.92 2.51 15.23
N GLY A 65 10.72 2.03 15.56
CA GLY A 65 10.61 1.17 16.74
C GLY A 65 9.25 0.85 17.36
N ARG A 66 8.10 0.97 16.67
CA ARG A 66 6.80 0.65 17.31
C ARG A 66 5.84 -0.24 16.51
N PRO A 67 5.06 -1.09 17.21
CA PRO A 67 4.16 -2.10 16.63
C PRO A 67 2.93 -1.48 15.96
N GLU A 68 2.32 -2.23 15.02
CA GLU A 68 1.01 -2.04 14.37
C GLU A 68 0.32 -0.70 14.70
N ARG A 69 0.58 0.34 13.90
CA ARG A 69 -0.07 1.63 14.13
C ARG A 69 -1.53 1.53 13.70
N LYS A 70 -2.42 1.80 14.65
CA LYS A 70 -3.85 1.97 14.41
C LYS A 70 -4.06 3.26 13.65
N TYR A 71 -4.32 3.13 12.36
CA TYR A 71 -4.61 4.24 11.49
C TYR A 71 -6.08 4.67 11.67
N THR A 72 -6.33 5.59 12.61
CA THR A 72 -7.63 6.24 12.86
C THR A 72 -7.49 7.74 13.15
N SER A 73 -6.32 8.33 12.90
CA SER A 73 -6.06 9.73 13.21
C SER A 73 -6.42 10.63 12.02
N THR A 74 -7.06 11.76 12.33
CA THR A 74 -7.29 12.87 11.39
C THR A 74 -5.99 13.48 10.87
N ALA A 75 -4.84 13.24 11.54
CA ALA A 75 -3.54 13.72 11.09
C ALA A 75 -3.11 13.17 9.72
N TYR A 76 -3.75 12.08 9.26
CA TYR A 76 -3.53 11.50 7.95
C TYR A 76 -4.57 11.93 6.91
N ASP A 77 -5.62 12.66 7.30
CA ASP A 77 -6.58 13.18 6.33
C ASP A 77 -5.87 14.18 5.40
N ASP A 78 -6.08 13.99 4.11
CA ASP A 78 -5.54 14.76 3.00
C ASP A 78 -3.99 14.83 2.98
N LYS A 79 -3.33 13.76 3.43
CA LYS A 79 -1.87 13.62 3.38
C LYS A 79 -1.40 12.90 2.13
N TYR A 80 -0.29 13.39 1.57
CA TYR A 80 0.35 12.83 0.39
C TYR A 80 1.80 12.44 0.71
N PHE A 81 2.23 11.31 0.18
CA PHE A 81 3.60 10.80 0.29
C PHE A 81 4.06 10.32 -1.09
N SER A 82 5.23 10.75 -1.56
CA SER A 82 5.82 10.25 -2.81
C SER A 82 7.09 9.45 -2.54
N ILE A 83 7.12 8.18 -2.93
CA ILE A 83 8.16 7.21 -2.58
C ILE A 83 8.90 6.71 -3.82
N PRO A 84 10.01 7.38 -4.22
CA PRO A 84 10.83 6.90 -5.33
C PRO A 84 11.74 5.75 -4.89
N LYS A 85 11.86 4.71 -5.73
CA LYS A 85 12.78 3.58 -5.57
C LYS A 85 13.07 2.88 -6.90
N GLY A 86 14.30 2.99 -7.39
CA GLY A 86 14.73 2.30 -8.61
C GLY A 86 13.81 2.65 -9.79
N GLN A 87 13.15 1.64 -10.36
CA GLN A 87 12.21 1.80 -11.48
C GLN A 87 10.78 2.21 -11.05
N TYR A 88 10.50 2.30 -9.76
CA TYR A 88 9.17 2.62 -9.23
C TYR A 88 9.15 4.00 -8.57
N THR A 89 8.07 4.74 -8.77
CA THR A 89 7.68 5.84 -7.88
C THR A 89 6.29 5.55 -7.35
N VAL A 90 6.13 5.49 -6.04
CA VAL A 90 4.84 5.20 -5.40
C VAL A 90 4.33 6.38 -4.63
N ASP A 91 3.20 6.91 -5.07
CA ASP A 91 2.48 7.98 -4.41
C ASP A 91 1.33 7.41 -3.58
N VAL A 92 1.23 7.86 -2.34
CA VAL A 92 0.18 7.47 -1.40
C VAL A 92 -0.56 8.71 -0.94
N PHE A 93 -1.81 8.85 -1.35
CA PHE A 93 -2.71 9.91 -0.89
C PHE A 93 -3.75 9.35 0.07
N PHE A 94 -3.74 9.83 1.31
CA PHE A 94 -4.69 9.47 2.34
C PHE A 94 -5.82 10.52 2.38
N GLY A 95 -6.99 10.19 1.86
CA GLY A 95 -8.19 11.00 2.05
C GLY A 95 -8.94 10.63 3.34
N LYS A 96 -10.07 11.29 3.60
CA LYS A 96 -10.91 11.04 4.78
C LYS A 96 -11.43 9.60 4.91
N ARG A 97 -11.87 9.00 3.80
CA ARG A 97 -12.46 7.64 3.75
C ARG A 97 -11.75 6.66 2.81
N THR A 98 -10.85 7.16 1.98
CA THR A 98 -10.18 6.36 0.95
C THR A 98 -8.70 6.65 0.94
N VAL A 99 -7.91 5.68 0.50
CA VAL A 99 -6.49 5.86 0.21
C VAL A 99 -6.28 5.62 -1.27
N VAL A 100 -5.57 6.51 -1.94
CA VAL A 100 -5.18 6.34 -3.35
C VAL A 100 -3.70 5.97 -3.37
N LEU A 101 -3.41 4.84 -4.00
CA LEU A 101 -2.06 4.35 -4.25
C LEU A 101 -1.79 4.48 -5.74
N SER A 102 -0.88 5.35 -6.14
CA SER A 102 -0.45 5.53 -7.53
C SER A 102 0.97 5.01 -7.68
N ILE A 103 1.20 4.11 -8.61
CA ILE A 103 2.47 3.44 -8.86
C ILE A 103 2.90 3.76 -10.27
N TYR A 104 4.01 4.47 -10.41
CA TYR A 104 4.65 4.75 -11.68
C TYR A 104 5.80 3.77 -11.91
N THR A 105 5.94 3.31 -13.15
CA THR A 105 6.99 2.37 -13.57
C THR A 105 7.73 2.89 -14.79
N VAL A 106 9.02 2.57 -14.91
CA VAL A 106 9.80 2.87 -16.12
C VAL A 106 9.35 1.98 -17.29
N ASP A 107 9.05 0.71 -17.00
CA ASP A 107 8.63 -0.32 -17.96
C ASP A 107 7.14 -0.69 -17.80
N ASP A 108 6.55 -1.31 -18.84
CA ASP A 108 5.17 -1.84 -18.77
C ASP A 108 5.13 -3.11 -17.92
N ASP A 109 4.85 -2.92 -16.63
CA ASP A 109 4.74 -3.98 -15.61
C ASP A 109 3.30 -4.06 -15.04
N ARG A 110 2.31 -3.58 -15.82
CA ARG A 110 0.94 -3.35 -15.32
C ARG A 110 0.25 -4.63 -14.85
N GLU A 111 0.45 -5.75 -15.54
CA GLU A 111 -0.23 -7.03 -15.26
C GLU A 111 0.34 -7.68 -14.00
N ALA A 112 1.67 -7.64 -13.83
CA ALA A 112 2.32 -8.15 -12.63
C ALA A 112 1.95 -7.31 -11.40
N LEU A 113 1.91 -5.97 -11.54
CA LEU A 113 1.45 -5.07 -10.49
C LEU A 113 -0.02 -5.29 -10.14
N LYS A 114 -0.90 -5.44 -11.14
CA LYS A 114 -2.32 -5.76 -10.94
C LYS A 114 -2.44 -7.04 -10.11
N THR A 115 -1.76 -8.10 -10.52
CA THR A 115 -1.81 -9.42 -9.85
C THR A 115 -1.37 -9.32 -8.39
N LYS A 116 -0.19 -8.75 -8.12
CA LYS A 116 0.32 -8.58 -6.75
C LYS A 116 -0.61 -7.76 -5.88
N LEU A 117 -1.27 -6.75 -6.45
CA LEU A 117 -2.18 -5.89 -5.70
C LEU A 117 -3.54 -6.53 -5.46
N LEU A 118 -4.06 -7.31 -6.41
CA LEU A 118 -5.28 -8.09 -6.23
C LEU A 118 -5.10 -9.17 -5.17
N GLU A 119 -3.96 -9.86 -5.16
CA GLU A 119 -3.56 -10.78 -4.09
C GLU A 119 -3.51 -10.06 -2.73
N PHE A 120 -2.97 -8.83 -2.72
CA PHE A 120 -2.92 -7.98 -1.54
C PHE A 120 -4.32 -7.53 -1.04
N CYS A 121 -5.24 -7.25 -1.95
CA CYS A 121 -6.62 -6.84 -1.63
C CYS A 121 -7.56 -8.04 -1.35
N ASP A 122 -7.08 -9.28 -1.48
CA ASP A 122 -7.88 -10.52 -1.41
C ASP A 122 -9.04 -10.52 -2.42
N LEU A 123 -8.86 -9.82 -3.55
CA LEU A 123 -9.67 -10.00 -4.75
C LEU A 123 -8.95 -11.04 -5.59
N LYS A 124 -9.09 -12.32 -5.24
CA LYS A 124 -9.08 -13.31 -6.31
C LYS A 124 -10.21 -12.87 -7.23
N GLU A 125 -9.88 -12.45 -8.45
CA GLU A 125 -10.90 -12.47 -9.50
C GLU A 125 -11.52 -13.86 -9.38
N ALA A 126 -12.80 -13.89 -9.04
CA ALA A 126 -13.60 -15.08 -9.14
C ALA A 126 -13.73 -15.37 -10.64
N GLU A 127 -12.62 -15.74 -11.27
CA GLU A 127 -12.64 -16.23 -12.63
C GLU A 127 -13.20 -17.66 -12.58
N LYS A 128 -14.29 -17.80 -13.34
CA LYS A 128 -15.02 -19.02 -13.72
C LYS A 128 -16.13 -19.45 -12.75
N GLN A 129 -17.29 -18.81 -12.94
CA GLN A 129 -18.48 -19.59 -13.28
C GLN A 129 -18.59 -19.66 -14.80
#